data_AF-A0A3D5B8Q9-F1
#
_entry.id   AF-A0A3D5B8Q9-F1
#
_cell.length_a   1.000
_cell.length_b   1.000
_cell.length_c   1.000
_cell.angle_alpha   90.00
_cell.angle_beta   90.00
_cell.angle_gamma   90.00
#
_symmetry.space_group_name_H-M   'P 1'
#
loop_
_entity.id
_entity.type
_entity.pdbx_description
1 polymer ?
#
loop_
_entity_poly.entity_id
_entity_poly.type
_entity_poly.pdbx_seq_one_letter_code
_entity_poly.pdbx_strand_id
1 'polypeptide(L)' 'MKGRTLIYLSIIFILLGSGLILFRLLNQNISPTAEPGFREWLWEARQLDVIVQVLFVFGGALGIAAILPFEGDDD' A
#
# COMPACT_ATOMS: atom_id res chain seq x y z
N MET A 1 -24.06 -2.01 -18.72
CA MET A 1 -23.55 -1.41 -17.46
C MET A 1 -23.24 -2.43 -16.36
N LYS A 2 -24.00 -3.53 -16.20
CA LYS A 2 -23.77 -4.55 -15.15
C LYS A 2 -22.46 -5.36 -15.28
N GLY A 3 -22.04 -5.71 -16.51
CA GLY A 3 -20.86 -6.57 -16.74
C GLY A 3 -19.52 -5.96 -16.30
N ARG A 4 -19.30 -4.66 -16.55
CA ARG A 4 -18.07 -3.97 -16.10
C ARG A 4 -17.98 -3.89 -14.58
N THR A 5 -19.12 -3.62 -13.93
CA THR A 5 -19.21 -3.59 -12.46
C THR A 5 -18.89 -4.96 -11.86
N LEU A 6 -19.38 -6.04 -12.46
CA LEU A 6 -19.04 -7.41 -12.07
C LEU A 6 -17.54 -7.70 -12.20
N ILE A 7 -16.90 -7.26 -13.30
CA ILE A 7 -15.46 -7.43 -13.48
C ILE A 7 -14.68 -6.69 -12.39
N TYR A 8 -15.02 -5.43 -12.10
CA TYR A 8 -14.34 -4.68 -11.04
C TYR A 8 -14.53 -5.31 -9.66
N LEU A 9 -15.74 -5.78 -9.35
CA LEU A 9 -16.01 -6.50 -8.10
C LEU A 9 -15.18 -7.78 -8.00
N SER A 10 -15.09 -8.57 -9.07
CA SER A 10 -14.26 -9.78 -9.10
C SER A 10 -12.78 -9.47 -8.86
N ILE A 11 -12.25 -8.41 -9.49
CA ILE A 11 -10.86 -7.97 -9.28
C ILE A 11 -10.65 -7.57 -7.82
N ILE A 12 -11.55 -6.77 -7.24
CA ILE A 12 -11.47 -6.36 -5.83
C ILE A 12 -11.46 -7.58 -4.91
N PHE A 13 -12.36 -8.55 -5.13
CA PHE A 13 -12.41 -9.77 -4.33
C PHE A 13 -11.14 -10.60 -4.45
N ILE A 14 -10.57 -10.72 -5.66
CA ILE A 14 -9.29 -11.41 -5.87
C ILE A 14 -8.17 -10.70 -5.11
N LEU A 15 -8.12 -9.37 -5.18
CA LEU A 15 -7.07 -8.56 -4.54
C LEU A 15 -7.17 -8.62 -3.00
N LEU A 16 -8.38 -8.54 -2.45
CA LEU A 16 -8.62 -8.70 -1.02
C LEU A 16 -8.32 -10.12 -0.54
N GLY A 17 -8.73 -11.13 -1.32
CA GLY A 17 -8.47 -12.53 -1.02
C GLY A 17 -6.99 -12.86 -1.02
N SER A 18 -6.23 -12.38 -2.01
CA SER A 18 -4.79 -12.58 -2.08
C SER A 18 -4.07 -11.89 -0.92
N GLY A 19 -4.45 -10.65 -0.57
CA GLY A 19 -3.91 -9.95 0.58
C GLY A 19 -4.15 -10.69 1.90
N LEU A 20 -5.35 -11.24 2.10
CA LEU A 20 -5.68 -12.00 3.30
C LEU A 20 -4.89 -13.32 3.38
N ILE A 21 -4.74 -14.02 2.25
CA ILE A 21 -3.98 -15.27 2.19
C ILE A 21 -2.50 -15.00 2.49
N LEU A 22 -1.91 -13.98 1.87
CA LEU A 22 -0.53 -13.58 2.12
C LEU A 22 -0.32 -13.17 3.58
N PHE A 23 -1.23 -12.38 4.15
CA PHE A 23 -1.16 -12.01 5.57
C PHE A 23 -1.14 -13.25 6.47
N ARG A 24 -2.04 -14.21 6.24
CA ARG A 24 -2.06 -15.45 7.04
C ARG A 24 -0.80 -16.29 6.88
N LEU A 25 -0.27 -16.41 5.67
CA LEU A 25 0.94 -17.20 5.40
C LEU A 25 2.19 -16.57 6.02
N LEU A 26 2.35 -15.24 5.92
CA LEU A 26 3.53 -14.56 6.43
C LEU A 26 3.49 -14.39 7.97
N ASN A 27 2.30 -14.26 8.56
CA ASN A 27 2.13 -13.93 9.98
C ASN A 27 1.83 -15.14 10.88
N GLN A 28 1.97 -16.37 10.35
CA GLN A 28 1.58 -17.62 11.00
C GLN A 28 2.39 -17.98 12.26
N ASN A 29 3.59 -17.42 12.41
CA ASN A 29 4.54 -17.78 13.48
C ASN A 29 4.79 -16.66 14.50
N ILE A 30 3.98 -15.60 14.50
CA ILE A 30 4.14 -14.53 15.49
C ILE A 30 3.52 -15.00 16.82
N SER A 31 4.37 -15.46 17.73
CA SER A 31 3.98 -15.67 19.13
C SER A 31 3.70 -14.33 19.81
N PRO A 32 2.72 -14.25 20.72
CA PRO A 32 2.51 -13.04 21.51
C PRO A 32 3.64 -12.90 22.54
N THR A 33 4.74 -12.29 22.12
CA THR A 33 5.77 -11.77 23.03
C THR A 33 5.32 -10.43 23.60
N ALA A 34 5.89 -10.04 24.75
CA ALA A 34 5.54 -8.84 25.52
C ALA A 34 5.31 -7.61 24.65
N GLU A 35 4.31 -6.78 25.00
CA GLU A 35 3.88 -5.55 24.29
C GLU A 35 5.08 -4.82 23.67
N PRO A 36 5.29 -4.99 22.35
CA PRO A 36 6.43 -4.37 21.68
C PRO A 36 6.27 -2.86 21.75
N GLY A 37 7.38 -2.14 21.89
CA GLY A 37 7.36 -0.68 21.82
C GLY A 37 6.71 -0.23 20.51
N PHE A 38 6.04 0.93 20.51
CA PHE A 38 5.26 1.41 19.35
C PHE A 38 6.01 1.28 18.00
N ARG A 39 7.30 1.60 17.98
CA ARG A 39 8.15 1.49 16.78
C ARG A 39 8.24 0.04 16.29
N GLU A 40 8.47 -0.90 17.18
CA GLU A 40 8.64 -2.32 16.86
C GLU A 40 7.31 -2.91 16.36
N TRP A 41 6.20 -2.63 17.07
CA TRP A 41 4.86 -2.98 16.61
C TRP A 41 4.53 -2.42 15.23
N LEU A 42 4.88 -1.15 14.96
CA LEU A 42 4.62 -0.50 13.68
C LEU A 42 5.36 -1.21 12.53
N TRP A 43 6.62 -1.59 12.74
CA TRP A 43 7.41 -2.27 11.73
C TRP A 43 7.01 -3.73 11.56
N GLU A 44 6.68 -4.46 12.62
CA GLU A 44 6.33 -5.88 12.53
C GLU A 44 4.90 -6.11 12.02
N ALA A 45 3.92 -5.41 12.61
CA ALA A 45 2.52 -5.64 12.31
C ALA A 45 2.02 -4.83 11.11
N ARG A 46 2.65 -3.69 10.79
CA ARG A 46 2.17 -2.73 9.79
C ARG A 46 3.19 -2.34 8.72
N GLN A 47 4.21 -3.16 8.48
CA GLN A 47 5.19 -2.94 7.40
C GLN A 47 4.56 -2.62 6.03
N LEU A 48 3.50 -3.32 5.64
CA LEU A 48 2.85 -3.12 4.34
C LEU A 48 2.18 -1.73 4.26
N ASP A 49 1.48 -1.33 5.31
CA ASP A 49 0.85 -0.01 5.40
C ASP A 49 1.91 1.10 5.30
N VAL A 50 3.04 0.94 5.99
CA VAL A 50 4.17 1.89 5.95
C VAL A 50 4.76 1.97 4.54
N ILE A 51 4.99 0.85 3.86
CA ILE A 51 5.48 0.83 2.48
C ILE A 51 4.51 1.55 1.55
N VAL A 52 3.21 1.23 1.64
CA VAL A 52 2.18 1.87 0.81
C VAL A 52 2.13 3.39 1.08
N GLN A 53 2.22 3.81 2.34
CA GLN A 53 2.27 5.22 2.70
C GLN A 53 3.49 5.93 2.09
N VAL A 54 4.67 5.31 2.17
CA VAL A 54 5.89 5.83 1.53
C VAL A 54 5.68 5.96 0.02
N LEU A 55 5.17 4.92 -0.64
CA LEU A 55 4.87 4.95 -2.07
C LEU A 55 3.88 6.07 -2.44
N PHE A 56 2.85 6.31 -1.64
CA PHE A 56 1.92 7.43 -1.88
C PHE A 56 2.58 8.80 -1.71
N VAL A 57 3.44 8.97 -0.70
CA VAL A 57 4.19 10.23 -0.52
C VAL A 57 5.08 10.49 -1.73
N PHE A 58 5.85 9.50 -2.16
CA PHE A 58 6.71 9.61 -3.35
C PHE A 58 5.89 9.82 -4.63
N GLY A 59 4.80 9.08 -4.81
CA GLY A 59 3.90 9.25 -5.96
C GLY A 59 3.28 10.64 -6.01
N GLY A 60 2.90 11.20 -4.86
CA GLY A 60 2.42 12.57 -4.76
C GLY A 60 3.49 13.60 -5.11
N ALA A 61 4.71 13.45 -4.56
CA ALA A 61 5.83 14.33 -4.87
C ALA A 61 6.20 14.29 -6.37
N LEU A 62 6.26 13.09 -6.96
CA LEU A 62 6.50 12.89 -8.39
C LEU A 62 5.37 13.48 -9.24
N GLY A 63 4.11 13.36 -8.80
CA GLY A 63 2.97 13.95 -9.49
C GLY A 63 3.06 15.48 -9.55
N ILE A 64 3.49 16.13 -8.46
CA ILE A 64 3.74 17.58 -8.46
C ILE A 64 4.90 17.93 -9.39
N ALA A 65 6.02 17.20 -9.28
CA ALA A 65 7.20 17.43 -10.13
C ALA A 65 6.90 17.26 -11.63
N ALA A 66 5.97 16.38 -11.99
CA ALA A 66 5.56 16.16 -13.38
C ALA A 66 4.68 17.28 -13.95
N ILE A 67 4.02 18.07 -13.09
CA ILE A 67 3.13 19.17 -13.49
C ILE A 67 3.86 20.53 -13.44
N LEU A 68 4.89 20.64 -12.60
CA LEU A 68 5.71 21.84 -12.51
C LEU A 68 6.39 22.12 -13.87
N PRO A 69 6.17 23.31 -14.46
CA PRO A 69 6.90 23.69 -15.67
C PRO A 69 8.38 23.76 -15.36
N PHE A 70 9.22 23.35 -16.31
CA PHE A 70 10.66 23.55 -16.20
C PHE A 70 10.93 25.05 -16.38
N GLU A 71 11.68 25.64 -15.44
CA GLU A 71 12.03 27.07 -15.41
C GLU A 71 12.98 27.52 -16.56
N GLY A 72 12.95 26.86 -17.72
CA GLY A 72 13.85 27.11 -18.84
C GLY A 72 13.26 26.93 -20.24
N ASP A 73 11.93 26.85 -20.38
CA ASP A 73 11.25 26.72 -21.69
C ASP A 73 10.77 28.07 -22.27
N ASP A 74 11.16 29.20 -21.66
CA ASP A 74 10.91 30.56 -22.16
C ASP A 74 12.19 31.13 -22.82
N ASP A 75 12.56 30.65 -24.02
CA ASP A 75 13.48 31.32 -24.95
C ASP A 75 12.94 31.24 -26.40
#